data_AF-A0A351HE51-F1
#
_entry.id   AF-A0A351HE51-F1
#
_cell.length_a   1.000
_cell.length_b   1.000
_cell.length_c   1.000
_cell.angle_alpha   90.00
_cell.angle_beta   90.00
_cell.angle_gamma   90.00
#
_symmetry.space_group_name_H-M   'P 1'
#
loop_
_entity.id
_entity.type
_entity.pdbx_description
1 polymer ?
#
loop_
_entity_poly.entity_id
_entity_poly.type
_entity_poly.pdbx_seq_one_letter_code
_entity_poly.pdbx_strand_id
1 'polypeptide(L)'
;MRTDPAALRDPRLKVTQIIGTSDQSWAERDYRTQSPEQFDEGRDLKGPITIATVSTRSAGTELGITIPGGRFVAFGNSDFITNNRLRAFGNRTLIFNSINWTLARNSRLNIATRPLESYQIVMSERDLTRTLVYFAIIPGATALLGFFIFLIRRR
;
A
#
# COMPACT_ATOMS: atom_id res chain seq x y z
N MET A 1 -16.89 10.58 -5.74
CA MET A 1 -15.69 11.26 -6.28
C MET A 1 -16.11 12.50 -7.08
N ARG A 2 -15.54 13.67 -6.79
CA ARG A 2 -15.83 14.90 -7.55
C ARG A 2 -14.81 15.04 -8.69
N THR A 3 -15.14 14.51 -9.85
CA THR A 3 -14.34 14.68 -11.06
C THR A 3 -14.55 16.08 -11.62
N ASP A 4 -13.49 16.72 -12.11
CA ASP A 4 -13.62 17.98 -12.84
C ASP A 4 -14.28 17.71 -14.20
N PRO A 5 -15.50 18.20 -14.46
CA PRO A 5 -16.18 17.99 -15.73
C PRO A 5 -15.45 18.65 -16.90
N ALA A 6 -14.59 19.65 -16.68
CA ALA A 6 -13.79 20.27 -17.73
C ALA A 6 -12.70 19.32 -18.27
N ALA A 7 -12.14 18.46 -17.43
CA ALA A 7 -11.14 17.48 -17.85
C ALA A 7 -11.71 16.42 -18.80
N LEU A 8 -13.02 16.11 -18.70
CA LEU A 8 -13.71 15.18 -19.60
C LEU A 8 -13.94 15.76 -21.00
N ARG A 9 -13.81 17.08 -21.18
CA ARG A 9 -14.14 17.78 -22.43
C ARG A 9 -12.95 17.95 -23.38
N ASP A 10 -11.71 17.77 -22.93
CA ASP A 10 -10.53 17.82 -23.80
C ASP A 10 -10.04 16.40 -24.11
N PRO A 11 -10.26 15.86 -25.32
CA PRO A 11 -9.81 14.51 -25.68
C PRO A 11 -8.28 14.37 -25.66
N ARG A 12 -7.54 15.49 -25.62
CA ARG A 12 -6.08 15.49 -25.49
C ARG A 12 -5.61 15.38 -24.05
N LEU A 13 -6.48 15.56 -23.07
CA LEU A 13 -6.17 15.45 -21.65
C LEU A 13 -6.69 14.12 -21.12
N LYS A 14 -5.78 13.27 -20.65
CA LYS A 14 -6.12 12.04 -19.92
C LYS A 14 -5.70 12.20 -18.48
N VAL A 15 -6.66 12.04 -17.57
CA VAL A 15 -6.43 12.02 -16.12
C VAL A 15 -6.65 10.60 -15.63
N THR A 16 -5.72 10.06 -14.85
CA THR A 16 -5.78 8.70 -14.32
C THR A 16 -5.44 8.71 -12.84
N GLN A 17 -6.28 8.06 -12.06
CA GLN A 17 -6.05 7.91 -10.62
C GLN A 17 -5.15 6.71 -10.40
N ILE A 18 -4.17 6.84 -9.51
CA ILE A 18 -3.19 5.79 -9.26
C ILE A 18 -3.19 5.31 -7.82
N ILE A 19 -3.68 6.12 -6.88
CA ILE A 19 -3.79 5.75 -5.46
C ILE A 19 -5.10 6.30 -4.92
N GLY A 20 -5.85 5.47 -4.21
CA GLY A 20 -7.06 5.85 -3.49
C GLY A 20 -7.19 5.12 -2.15
N THR A 21 -8.14 5.57 -1.35
CA THR A 21 -8.52 4.93 -0.07
C THR A 21 -9.41 3.71 -0.30
N SER A 22 -9.79 3.01 0.78
CA SER A 22 -10.78 1.91 0.71
C SER A 22 -12.21 2.44 0.51
N ASP A 23 -13.10 1.53 0.12
CA ASP A 23 -14.55 1.82 -0.03
C ASP A 23 -15.25 2.10 1.31
N GLN A 24 -14.63 1.69 2.43
CA GLN A 24 -15.12 1.94 3.79
C GLN A 24 -14.60 3.28 4.36
N SER A 25 -13.76 4.00 3.62
CA SER A 25 -13.24 5.31 4.05
C SER A 25 -14.22 6.43 3.74
N TRP A 26 -14.09 7.57 4.41
CA TRP A 26 -14.73 8.84 4.04
C TRP A 26 -13.76 10.00 4.26
N ALA A 27 -14.02 11.13 3.60
CA ALA A 27 -13.34 12.38 3.90
C ALA A 27 -14.22 13.21 4.83
N GLU A 28 -13.83 13.24 6.10
CA GLU A 28 -14.43 14.03 7.18
C GLU A 28 -14.15 15.52 6.97
N ARG A 29 -15.20 16.34 6.94
CA ARG A 29 -15.06 17.81 6.83
C ARG A 29 -14.80 18.48 8.17
N ASP A 30 -15.36 17.95 9.25
CA ASP A 30 -15.37 18.56 10.57
C ASP A 30 -14.33 17.92 11.51
N TYR A 31 -13.26 17.36 10.95
CA TYR A 31 -12.20 16.63 11.67
C TYR A 31 -11.50 17.43 12.79
N ARG A 32 -11.70 18.75 12.85
CA ARG A 32 -11.18 19.62 13.91
C ARG A 32 -12.17 19.86 15.05
N THR A 33 -13.46 19.72 14.78
CA THR A 33 -14.55 20.11 15.69
C THR A 33 -15.35 18.92 16.19
N GLN A 34 -15.37 17.82 15.44
CA GLN A 34 -16.11 16.62 15.76
C GLN A 34 -15.18 15.55 16.36
N SER A 35 -15.52 15.09 17.56
CA SER A 35 -14.82 14.00 18.24
C SER A 35 -15.83 13.22 19.12
N PRO A 36 -16.01 11.90 18.91
CA PRO A 36 -15.35 11.04 17.92
C PRO A 36 -15.78 11.35 16.48
N GLU A 37 -14.97 10.98 15.49
CA GLU A 37 -15.30 11.13 14.07
C GLU A 37 -16.51 10.25 13.72
N GLN A 38 -17.49 10.80 13.02
CA GLN A 38 -18.68 10.07 12.57
C GLN A 38 -19.08 10.57 11.19
N PHE A 39 -19.33 9.63 10.28
CA PHE A 39 -19.72 9.95 8.92
C PHE A 39 -21.10 10.64 8.87
N ASP A 40 -21.11 11.85 8.32
CA ASP A 40 -22.33 12.64 8.12
C ASP A 40 -22.80 12.59 6.65
N GLU A 41 -23.93 11.92 6.42
CA GLU A 41 -24.51 11.81 5.08
C GLU A 41 -24.89 13.18 4.51
N GLY A 42 -24.47 13.47 3.28
CA GLY A 42 -24.70 14.74 2.60
C GLY A 42 -23.68 15.84 2.93
N ARG A 43 -22.92 15.70 4.03
CA ARG A 43 -21.81 16.62 4.37
C ARG A 43 -20.47 16.03 3.96
N ASP A 44 -20.20 14.78 4.32
CA ASP A 44 -18.94 14.10 4.07
C ASP A 44 -18.90 13.44 2.69
N LEU A 45 -17.67 13.20 2.23
CA LEU A 45 -17.45 12.48 0.97
C LEU A 45 -17.18 11.01 1.26
N LYS A 46 -18.12 10.15 0.89
CA LYS A 46 -17.92 8.69 0.95
C LYS A 46 -16.83 8.26 -0.03
N GLY A 47 -15.97 7.35 0.42
CA GLY A 47 -14.89 6.77 -0.35
C GLY A 47 -15.36 5.87 -1.50
N PRO A 48 -14.43 5.41 -2.35
CA PRO A 48 -12.99 5.64 -2.26
C PRO A 48 -12.57 7.07 -2.64
N ILE A 49 -11.62 7.63 -1.89
CA ILE A 49 -11.08 8.97 -2.07
C ILE A 49 -9.72 8.87 -2.76
N THR A 50 -9.57 9.58 -3.86
CA THR A 50 -8.31 9.61 -4.61
C THR A 50 -7.24 10.38 -3.83
N ILE A 51 -6.09 9.75 -3.61
CA ILE A 51 -4.93 10.35 -2.94
C ILE A 51 -3.86 10.76 -3.93
N ALA A 52 -3.70 10.04 -5.05
CA ALA A 52 -2.74 10.40 -6.08
C ALA A 52 -3.30 10.23 -7.49
N THR A 53 -2.99 11.20 -8.34
CA THR A 53 -3.50 11.30 -9.71
C THR A 53 -2.37 11.67 -10.65
N VAL A 54 -2.39 11.12 -11.85
CA VAL A 54 -1.50 11.48 -12.95
C VAL A 54 -2.32 12.05 -14.09
N SER A 55 -1.75 12.99 -14.82
CA SER A 55 -2.33 13.48 -16.07
C SER A 55 -1.30 13.47 -17.19
N THR A 56 -1.77 13.17 -18.39
CA THR A 56 -1.00 13.24 -19.62
C THR A 56 -1.75 14.10 -20.61
N ARG A 57 -1.05 14.99 -21.29
CA ARG A 57 -1.57 15.74 -22.41
C ARG A 57 -0.90 15.27 -23.69
N SER A 58 -1.67 15.09 -24.76
CA SER A 58 -1.13 14.84 -26.09
C SER A 58 -1.15 16.12 -26.91
N ALA A 59 -0.07 16.42 -27.62
CA ALA A 59 -0.06 17.46 -28.64
C ALA A 59 -0.31 16.78 -29.99
N GLY A 60 -1.55 16.85 -30.48
CA GLY A 60 -1.90 16.40 -31.83
C GLY A 60 -2.16 17.60 -32.72
N THR A 61 -1.53 17.62 -33.89
CA THR A 61 -2.04 18.39 -35.04
C THR A 61 -3.11 17.56 -35.74
N GLU A 62 -3.98 18.21 -36.53
CA GLU A 62 -5.11 17.61 -37.28
C GLU A 62 -4.70 16.46 -38.23
N LEU A 63 -3.40 16.20 -38.39
CA LEU A 63 -2.78 15.20 -39.25
C LEU A 63 -2.56 13.81 -38.60
N GLY A 64 -3.14 13.55 -37.42
CA GLY A 64 -3.09 12.22 -36.79
C GLY A 64 -1.76 11.85 -36.13
N ILE A 65 -0.80 12.78 -36.05
CA ILE A 65 0.47 12.57 -35.35
C ILE A 65 0.27 12.88 -33.86
N THR A 66 0.35 11.86 -33.01
CA THR A 66 0.31 12.02 -31.55
C THR A 66 1.71 12.33 -31.04
N ILE A 67 2.01 13.60 -30.77
CA ILE A 67 3.25 14.00 -30.11
C ILE A 67 3.05 13.82 -28.59
N PRO A 68 3.94 13.11 -27.88
CA PRO A 68 3.87 12.99 -26.43
C PRO A 68 3.97 14.40 -25.83
N GLY A 69 2.88 14.88 -25.22
CA GLY A 69 2.90 16.16 -24.53
C GLY A 69 3.31 16.01 -23.06
N GLY A 70 2.95 17.03 -22.28
CA GLY A 70 3.32 17.11 -20.87
C GLY A 70 2.68 16.01 -20.02
N ARG A 71 3.41 15.61 -18.97
CA ARG A 71 2.95 14.71 -17.93
C ARG A 71 2.96 15.44 -16.60
N PHE A 72 2.04 15.11 -15.72
CA PHE A 72 1.94 15.73 -14.40
C PHE A 72 1.47 14.69 -13.38
N VAL A 73 1.97 14.79 -12.15
CA VAL A 73 1.62 13.91 -11.04
C VAL A 73 1.29 14.77 -9.84
N ALA A 74 0.16 14.48 -9.20
CA ALA A 74 -0.29 15.14 -7.98
C ALA A 74 -0.49 14.11 -6.86
N PHE A 75 -0.01 14.45 -5.67
CA PHE A 75 -0.22 13.70 -4.44
C PHE A 75 -0.93 14.60 -3.42
N GLY A 76 -1.97 14.08 -2.77
CA GLY A 76 -2.73 14.76 -1.72
C GLY A 76 -2.13 14.63 -0.32
N ASN A 77 -0.95 14.03 -0.19
CA ASN A 77 -0.24 13.86 1.07
C ASN A 77 1.24 14.20 0.86
N SER A 78 1.82 15.02 1.74
CA SER A 78 3.27 15.32 1.76
C SER A 78 4.06 14.37 2.64
N ASP A 79 3.42 13.72 3.61
CA ASP A 79 4.15 12.99 4.64
C ASP A 79 4.84 11.74 4.11
N PHE A 80 4.40 11.19 2.98
CA PHE A 80 5.03 10.00 2.39
C PHE A 80 6.48 10.24 1.94
N ILE A 81 6.89 11.49 1.68
CA ILE A 81 8.26 11.84 1.29
C ILE A 81 9.14 12.33 2.45
N THR A 82 8.60 12.38 3.67
CA THR A 82 9.37 12.79 4.85
C THR A 82 10.43 11.75 5.23
N ASN A 83 11.51 12.16 5.90
CA ASN A 83 12.67 11.30 6.19
C ASN A 83 12.31 9.99 6.91
N ASN A 84 11.36 10.04 7.85
CA ASN A 84 10.89 8.88 8.61
C ASN A 84 9.98 7.94 7.79
N ARG A 85 9.36 8.41 6.71
CA ARG A 85 8.44 7.62 5.87
C ARG A 85 9.00 7.27 4.50
N LEU A 86 10.06 7.93 4.04
CA LEU A 86 10.61 7.75 2.70
C LEU A 86 11.04 6.29 2.45
N ARG A 87 11.65 5.63 3.44
CA ARG A 87 12.11 4.24 3.31
C ARG A 87 11.02 3.20 3.60
N ALA A 88 9.85 3.63 4.07
CA ALA A 88 8.75 2.73 4.42
C ALA A 88 7.85 2.46 3.21
N PHE A 89 7.23 1.27 3.20
CA PHE A 89 6.10 0.90 2.31
C PHE A 89 6.29 1.19 0.80
N GLY A 90 7.54 1.31 0.32
CA GLY A 90 7.82 1.62 -1.08
C GLY A 90 7.68 3.10 -1.48
N ASN A 91 7.54 4.03 -0.52
CA ASN A 91 7.41 5.47 -0.78
C ASN A 91 8.56 6.03 -1.61
N ARG A 92 9.80 5.61 -1.31
CA ARG A 92 11.00 5.93 -2.10
C ARG A 92 10.82 5.53 -3.56
N THR A 93 10.40 4.29 -3.82
CA THR A 93 10.21 3.78 -5.18
C THR A 93 9.11 4.55 -5.90
N LEU A 94 8.01 4.84 -5.21
CA LEU A 94 6.89 5.61 -5.74
C LEU A 94 7.34 7.01 -6.21
N ILE A 95 7.99 7.79 -5.35
CA ILE A 95 8.40 9.16 -5.71
C ILE A 95 9.43 9.17 -6.85
N PHE A 96 10.42 8.27 -6.84
CA PHE A 96 11.41 8.19 -7.92
C PHE A 96 10.78 7.79 -9.25
N ASN A 97 9.86 6.82 -9.26
CA ASN A 97 9.15 6.42 -10.47
C ASN A 97 8.22 7.53 -10.97
N SER A 98 7.54 8.25 -10.09
CA SER A 98 6.71 9.40 -10.47
C SER A 98 7.54 10.52 -11.12
N ILE A 99 8.72 10.84 -10.58
CA ILE A 99 9.64 11.83 -11.17
C ILE A 99 10.14 11.35 -12.54
N ASN A 100 10.63 10.11 -12.63
CA ASN A 100 11.13 9.55 -13.90
C ASN A 100 10.02 9.51 -14.97
N TRP A 101 8.80 9.14 -14.58
CA TRP A 101 7.65 9.12 -15.46
C TRP A 101 7.28 10.53 -15.93
N THR A 102 7.29 11.53 -15.05
CA THR A 102 7.00 12.93 -15.39
C THR A 102 8.02 13.48 -16.40
N LEU A 103 9.29 13.11 -16.24
CA LEU A 103 10.40 13.49 -17.14
C LEU A 103 10.45 12.68 -18.44
N ALA A 104 9.42 11.89 -18.75
CA ALA A 104 9.37 10.98 -19.89
C ALA A 104 10.54 9.96 -19.97
N ARG A 105 11.23 9.71 -18.85
CA ARG A 105 12.32 8.73 -18.74
C ARG A 105 11.77 7.34 -18.43
N ASN A 106 10.90 6.85 -19.31
CA ASN A 106 10.20 5.57 -19.13
C ASN A 106 11.14 4.37 -18.98
N SER A 107 12.33 4.42 -19.59
CA SER A 107 13.36 3.38 -19.45
C SER A 107 13.98 3.31 -18.05
N ARG A 108 13.68 4.27 -17.15
CA ARG A 108 14.15 4.31 -15.75
C ARG A 108 13.04 3.99 -14.75
N LEU A 109 11.90 3.50 -15.22
CA LEU A 109 10.86 2.99 -14.32
C LEU A 109 11.35 1.63 -13.79
N ASN A 110 11.67 1.59 -12.51
CA ASN A 110 12.14 0.40 -11.84
C ASN A 110 11.14 0.01 -10.75
N ILE A 111 10.47 -1.12 -10.96
CA ILE A 111 9.64 -1.75 -9.94
C ILE A 111 10.52 -2.83 -9.35
N ALA A 112 11.03 -2.58 -8.13
CA ALA A 112 11.79 -3.59 -7.42
C ALA A 112 10.95 -4.87 -7.33
N THR A 113 11.57 -6.02 -7.59
CA THR A 113 10.95 -7.32 -7.37
C THR A 113 10.42 -7.35 -5.95
N ARG A 114 9.18 -7.84 -5.76
CA ARG A 114 8.58 -7.96 -4.43
C ARG A 114 9.59 -8.69 -3.52
N PRO A 115 10.18 -8.04 -2.50
CA PRO A 115 11.06 -8.75 -1.59
C PRO A 115 10.21 -9.84 -0.93
N LEU A 116 10.73 -11.06 -0.87
CA LEU A 116 10.11 -12.10 -0.06
C LEU A 116 9.99 -11.54 1.36
N GLU A 117 8.77 -11.41 1.88
CA GLU A 117 8.56 -11.04 3.27
C GLU A 117 9.20 -12.13 4.13
N SER A 118 10.45 -11.93 4.55
CA SER A 118 11.02 -12.72 5.62
C SER A 118 10.37 -12.23 6.89
N TYR A 119 9.35 -12.94 7.36
CA TYR A 119 8.80 -12.74 8.69
C TYR A 119 9.90 -13.10 9.70
N GLN A 120 10.68 -12.10 10.13
CA GLN A 120 11.53 -12.24 11.28
C GLN A 120 10.61 -12.20 12.50
N ILE A 121 10.43 -13.34 13.16
CA ILE A 121 9.67 -13.36 14.41
C ILE A 121 10.56 -12.71 15.47
N VAL A 122 10.28 -11.44 15.77
CA VAL A 122 10.93 -10.73 16.88
C VAL A 122 10.26 -11.19 18.17
N MET A 123 10.85 -12.18 18.83
CA MET A 123 10.42 -12.68 20.14
C MET A 123 11.43 -12.27 21.22
N SER A 124 10.92 -11.93 22.41
CA SER A 124 11.76 -11.87 23.61
C SER A 124 12.29 -13.27 23.93
N GLU A 125 13.45 -13.38 24.57
CA GLU A 125 13.99 -14.68 25.01
C GLU A 125 12.95 -15.51 25.80
N ARG A 126 12.14 -14.83 26.62
CA ARG A 126 11.05 -15.48 27.37
C ARG A 126 9.97 -16.11 26.48
N ASP A 127 9.59 -15.43 25.40
CA ASP A 127 8.56 -15.92 24.48
C ASP A 127 9.09 -17.06 23.61
N LEU A 128 10.37 -17.01 23.24
CA LEU A 128 11.06 -18.11 22.57
C LEU A 128 11.11 -19.37 23.45
N THR A 129 11.52 -19.23 24.71
CA THR A 129 11.57 -20.38 25.64
C THR A 129 10.18 -20.98 25.86
N ARG A 130 9.15 -20.16 26.05
CA ARG A 130 7.76 -20.64 26.20
C ARG A 130 7.29 -21.41 24.96
N THR A 131 7.54 -20.86 23.78
CA THR A 131 7.16 -21.49 22.51
C THR A 131 7.86 -22.84 22.34
N LEU A 132 9.17 -22.92 22.61
CA LEU A 132 9.93 -24.17 22.55
C LEU A 132 9.39 -25.23 23.52
N VAL A 133 9.05 -24.84 24.75
CA VAL A 133 8.45 -25.76 25.73
C VAL A 133 7.12 -26.29 25.22
N TYR A 134 6.25 -25.45 24.68
CA TYR A 134 4.96 -25.89 24.13
C TYR A 134 5.13 -26.87 22.97
N PHE A 135 6.08 -26.62 22.06
CA PHE A 135 6.37 -27.55 20.96
C PHE A 135 7.01 -28.86 21.44
N ALA A 136 7.77 -28.86 22.54
CA ALA A 136 8.43 -30.05 23.08
C ALA A 136 7.48 -30.99 23.86
N ILE A 137 6.35 -30.50 24.36
CA ILE A 137 5.41 -31.30 25.16
C ILE A 137 4.78 -32.44 24.35
N ILE A 138 4.36 -32.19 23.10
CA ILE A 138 3.67 -33.21 22.29
C ILE A 138 4.61 -34.38 21.92
N PRO A 139 5.82 -34.15 21.38
CA PRO A 139 6.79 -35.21 21.15
C PRO A 139 7.23 -35.90 22.45
N GLY A 140 7.44 -35.13 23.52
CA GLY A 140 7.86 -35.64 24.82
C GLY A 140 6.83 -36.60 25.44
N ALA A 141 5.55 -36.23 25.44
CA ALA A 141 4.47 -37.08 25.90
C ALA A 141 4.36 -38.37 25.08
N THR A 142 4.51 -38.27 23.76
CA THR A 142 4.48 -39.43 22.86
C THR A 142 5.65 -40.38 23.13
N ALA A 143 6.86 -39.85 23.31
CA ALA A 143 8.04 -40.64 23.63
C ALA A 143 7.91 -41.33 25.00
N LEU A 144 7.38 -40.63 26.01
CA LEU A 144 7.13 -41.20 27.34
C LEU A 144 6.10 -42.33 27.31
N LEU A 145 5.00 -42.16 26.58
CA LEU A 145 4.00 -43.22 26.39
C LEU A 145 4.61 -44.44 25.68
N GLY A 146 5.38 -44.22 24.61
CA GLY A 146 6.09 -45.29 23.91
C GLY A 146 7.09 -46.02 24.80
N PHE A 147 7.86 -45.28 25.60
CA PHE A 147 8.81 -45.84 26.56
C PHE A 147 8.11 -46.62 27.67
N PHE A 148 6.99 -46.11 28.19
CA PHE A 148 6.18 -46.78 29.21
C PHE A 148 5.60 -48.11 28.69
N ILE A 149 5.05 -48.12 27.47
CA ILE A 149 4.58 -49.35 26.82
C ILE A 149 5.71 -50.35 26.61
N PHE A 150 6.89 -49.89 26.19
CA PHE A 150 8.07 -50.74 26.04
C PHE A 150 8.48 -51.43 27.35
N LEU A 151 8.46 -50.69 28.47
CA LEU A 151 8.79 -51.25 29.78
C LEU A 151 7.75 -52.26 30.28
N ILE A 152 6.47 -52.01 30.03
CA ILE A 152 5.39 -52.96 30.38
C ILE A 152 5.51 -54.24 29.55
N ARG A 153 5.83 -54.14 28.25
CA ARG A 153 5.96 -55.30 27.36
C ARG A 153 7.22 -56.14 27.63
N ARG A 154 8.17 -55.63 28.41
CA ARG A 154 9.44 -56.31 28.75
C ARG A 154 9.36 -57.07 30.08
N ARG A 155 8.25 -56.95 30.83
CA ARG A 155 7.85 -57.89 31.88
C ARG A 155 6.93 -58.95 31.29
#